data_AF-A0A4Z1KE95-F1
#
_entry.id   AF-A0A4Z1KE95-F1
#
_cell.length_a   1.000
_cell.length_b   1.000
_cell.length_c   1.000
_cell.angle_alpha   90.00
_cell.angle_beta   90.00
_cell.angle_gamma   90.00
#
_symmetry.space_group_name_H-M   'P 1'
#
loop_
_entity.id
_entity.type
_entity.pdbx_description
1 polymer ?
#
loop_
_entity_poly.entity_id
_entity_poly.type
_entity_poly.pdbx_seq_one_letter_code
_entity_poly.pdbx_strand_id
1 'polypeptide(L)'
;MAQLSDGFPSPNNSLEIVTRTVDEFIDKLQVTWAVNAAKGLVELKAGSLLCREIELALLRVIAQTVSPESVYVRIGNELNLFDRPAYRAANPLFHTILLCCYQMMQGWADEGWFENLPTIEQSLRDVVHMDARRLSGTFGLSTPMDLELYRSLEHTMYTDHCLRMRIDTQVEILEGIIARLKVGESNYD
;
A
#
# COMPACT_ATOMS: atom_id res chain seq x y z
N MET A 1 10.73 36.90 -2.54
CA MET A 1 11.13 35.47 -2.53
C MET A 1 10.28 34.79 -1.49
N ALA A 2 9.37 33.90 -1.91
CA ALA A 2 8.56 33.13 -0.98
C ALA A 2 9.48 32.10 -0.29
N GLN A 3 9.56 32.15 1.04
CA GLN A 3 10.18 31.09 1.82
C GLN A 3 9.34 29.84 1.59
N LEU A 4 9.88 28.89 0.81
CA LEU A 4 9.36 27.54 0.78
C LEU A 4 9.47 27.02 2.22
N SER A 5 8.36 26.59 2.79
CA SER A 5 8.32 25.92 4.08
C SER A 5 9.19 24.66 3.97
N ASP A 6 10.44 24.77 4.41
CA ASP A 6 11.49 23.75 4.38
C ASP A 6 11.23 22.60 5.38
N GLY A 7 9.99 22.45 5.84
CA GLY A 7 9.58 21.37 6.70
C GLY A 7 9.42 20.09 5.89
N PHE A 8 10.53 19.37 5.67
CA PHE A 8 10.43 17.93 5.48
C PHE A 8 9.58 17.36 6.64
N PRO A 9 8.57 16.53 6.36
CA PRO A 9 7.80 15.93 7.44
C PRO A 9 8.77 15.17 8.36
N SER A 10 8.66 15.43 9.67
CA SER A 10 9.46 14.72 10.67
C SER A 10 9.29 13.20 10.48
N PRO A 11 10.36 12.39 10.61
CA PRO A 11 10.30 10.95 10.41
C PRO A 11 9.17 10.24 11.15
N ASN A 12 8.88 10.68 12.38
CA ASN A 12 7.80 10.11 13.20
C ASN A 12 6.41 10.36 12.59
N ASN A 13 6.20 11.52 11.96
CA ASN A 13 4.93 11.86 11.31
C ASN A 13 4.69 10.95 10.09
N SER A 14 5.73 10.59 9.34
CA SER A 14 5.60 9.71 8.17
C SER A 14 5.15 8.29 8.52
N LEU A 15 5.71 7.68 9.57
CA LEU A 15 5.28 6.37 10.06
C LEU A 15 3.82 6.40 10.55
N GLU A 16 3.44 7.45 11.27
CA GLU A 16 2.06 7.63 11.74
C GLU A 16 1.08 7.79 10.58
N ILE A 17 1.43 8.56 9.54
CA ILE A 17 0.60 8.74 8.35
C ILE A 17 0.42 7.40 7.62
N VAL A 18 1.49 6.63 7.41
CA VAL A 18 1.41 5.33 6.76
C VAL A 18 0.55 4.38 7.59
N THR A 19 0.82 4.26 8.88
CA THR A 19 0.04 3.40 9.79
C THR A 19 -1.45 3.74 9.74
N ARG A 20 -1.80 5.03 9.88
CA ARG A 20 -3.19 5.49 9.79
C ARG A 20 -3.83 5.16 8.45
N THR A 21 -3.10 5.32 7.35
CA THR A 21 -3.62 5.07 6.00
C THR A 21 -3.92 3.57 5.81
N VAL A 22 -3.07 2.70 6.35
CA VAL A 22 -3.30 1.25 6.33
C VAL A 22 -4.46 0.86 7.25
N ASP A 23 -4.58 1.44 8.45
CA ASP A 23 -5.71 1.20 9.34
C ASP A 23 -7.04 1.62 8.71
N GLU A 24 -7.10 2.80 8.08
CA GLU A 24 -8.28 3.26 7.34
C GLU A 24 -8.66 2.30 6.19
N PHE A 25 -7.69 1.64 5.58
CA PHE A 25 -7.94 0.61 4.58
C PHE A 25 -8.55 -0.64 5.20
N ILE A 26 -8.04 -1.11 6.34
CA ILE A 26 -8.61 -2.26 7.07
C ILE A 26 -10.05 -1.98 7.49
N ASP A 27 -10.33 -0.78 8.02
CA ASP A 27 -11.68 -0.37 8.41
C ASP A 27 -12.64 -0.39 7.20
N LYS A 28 -12.18 0.09 6.03
CA LYS A 28 -12.96 0.02 4.78
C LYS A 28 -13.24 -1.42 4.35
N LEU A 29 -12.30 -2.35 4.54
CA LEU A 29 -12.54 -3.77 4.28
C LEU A 29 -13.60 -4.35 5.23
N GLN A 30 -13.60 -3.94 6.50
CA GLN A 30 -14.63 -4.37 7.45
C GLN A 30 -16.01 -3.83 7.08
N VAL A 31 -16.11 -2.56 6.68
CA VAL A 31 -17.38 -2.00 6.19
C VAL A 31 -17.87 -2.72 4.93
N THR A 32 -16.95 -2.96 3.98
CA THR A 32 -17.23 -3.72 2.75
C THR A 32 -17.74 -5.12 3.08
N TRP A 33 -17.10 -5.80 4.03
CA TRP A 33 -17.56 -7.09 4.53
C TRP A 33 -18.98 -7.00 5.11
N ALA A 34 -19.23 -6.08 6.04
CA ALA A 34 -20.51 -5.96 6.73
C ALA A 34 -21.67 -5.74 5.75
N VAL A 35 -21.47 -4.86 4.76
CA VAL A 35 -22.47 -4.59 3.71
C VAL A 35 -22.76 -5.83 2.86
N ASN A 36 -21.73 -6.58 2.47
CA ASN A 36 -21.90 -7.76 1.61
C ASN A 36 -22.44 -8.97 2.38
N ALA A 37 -22.03 -9.14 3.63
CA ALA A 37 -22.59 -10.16 4.52
C ALA A 37 -24.10 -9.92 4.76
N ALA A 38 -24.52 -8.67 4.94
CA ALA A 38 -25.93 -8.31 5.06
C ALA A 38 -26.75 -8.61 3.79
N LYS A 39 -26.11 -8.62 2.61
CA LYS A 39 -26.70 -9.04 1.34
C LYS A 39 -26.69 -10.57 1.13
N GLY A 40 -26.25 -11.34 2.13
CA GLY A 40 -26.18 -12.80 2.08
C GLY A 40 -24.99 -13.36 1.31
N LEU A 41 -23.99 -12.53 0.99
CA LEU A 41 -22.75 -13.00 0.37
C LEU A 41 -21.89 -13.70 1.43
N VAL A 42 -21.55 -14.97 1.18
CA VAL A 42 -20.85 -15.82 2.15
C VAL A 42 -19.39 -16.03 1.75
N GLU A 43 -19.08 -15.95 0.45
CA GLU A 43 -17.76 -16.22 -0.09
C GLU A 43 -17.38 -15.21 -1.17
N LEU A 44 -16.11 -14.82 -1.19
CA LEU A 44 -15.54 -13.98 -2.22
C LEU A 44 -15.10 -14.85 -3.40
N LYS A 45 -15.78 -14.68 -4.54
CA LYS A 45 -15.41 -15.39 -5.78
C LYS A 45 -14.30 -14.67 -6.51
N ALA A 46 -13.29 -15.40 -6.99
CA ALA A 46 -12.25 -14.86 -7.84
C ALA A 46 -12.86 -14.20 -9.10
N GLY A 47 -12.38 -13.00 -9.44
CA GLY A 47 -12.87 -12.24 -10.59
C GLY A 47 -14.27 -11.62 -10.44
N SER A 48 -14.94 -11.80 -9.30
CA SER A 48 -16.19 -11.09 -9.00
C SER A 48 -15.99 -9.58 -8.92
N LEU A 49 -17.08 -8.81 -9.06
CA LEU A 49 -17.04 -7.35 -8.91
C LEU A 49 -16.41 -6.94 -7.57
N LEU A 50 -16.86 -7.56 -6.47
CA LEU A 50 -16.33 -7.30 -5.13
C LEU A 50 -14.81 -7.59 -5.05
N CYS A 51 -14.34 -8.68 -5.65
CA CYS A 51 -12.92 -9.02 -5.69
C CYS A 51 -12.11 -7.93 -6.42
N ARG A 52 -12.62 -7.41 -7.54
CA ARG A 52 -11.96 -6.35 -8.30
C ARG A 52 -11.99 -5.01 -7.58
N GLU A 53 -13.06 -4.68 -6.87
CA GLU A 53 -13.14 -3.48 -6.05
C GLU A 53 -12.16 -3.52 -4.87
N ILE A 54 -11.98 -4.69 -4.24
CA ILE A 54 -10.97 -4.90 -3.19
C ILE A 54 -9.55 -4.76 -3.77
N GLU A 55 -9.27 -5.39 -4.92
CA GLU A 55 -7.99 -5.26 -5.63
C GLU A 55 -7.65 -3.79 -5.92
N LEU A 56 -8.62 -3.03 -6.44
CA LEU A 56 -8.47 -1.60 -6.70
C LEU A 56 -8.20 -0.80 -5.43
N ALA A 57 -8.91 -1.09 -4.33
CA ALA A 57 -8.70 -0.42 -3.05
C ALA A 57 -7.30 -0.69 -2.48
N LEU A 58 -6.82 -1.94 -2.63
CA LEU A 58 -5.49 -2.36 -2.20
C LEU A 58 -4.38 -1.67 -3.00
N LEU A 59 -4.50 -1.59 -4.33
CA LEU A 59 -3.54 -0.85 -5.15
C LEU A 59 -3.47 0.63 -4.77
N ARG A 60 -4.63 1.25 -4.49
CA ARG A 60 -4.69 2.65 -4.07
C ARG A 60 -4.02 2.89 -2.71
N VAL A 61 -4.14 1.97 -1.74
CA VAL A 61 -3.42 2.12 -0.46
C VAL A 61 -1.91 1.98 -0.64
N ILE A 62 -1.46 1.08 -1.52
CA ILE A 62 -0.03 0.93 -1.85
C ILE A 62 0.48 2.20 -2.55
N ALA A 63 -0.26 2.76 -3.50
CA ALA A 63 0.13 4.01 -4.17
C ALA A 63 0.25 5.21 -3.21
N GLN A 64 -0.61 5.28 -2.20
CA GLN A 64 -0.60 6.36 -1.22
C GLN A 64 0.55 6.24 -0.21
N THR A 65 0.90 5.02 0.17
CA THR A 65 1.91 4.76 1.22
C THR A 65 3.31 4.56 0.64
N VAL A 66 3.41 3.98 -0.56
CA VAL A 66 4.65 3.46 -1.15
C VAL A 66 5.41 2.53 -0.19
N SER A 67 4.70 1.91 0.75
CA SER A 67 5.25 0.94 1.71
C SER A 67 4.42 -0.33 1.64
N PRO A 68 4.59 -1.14 0.56
CA PRO A 68 3.89 -2.41 0.44
C PRO A 68 4.21 -3.34 1.60
N GLU A 69 5.41 -3.28 2.20
CA GLU A 69 5.70 -4.09 3.39
C GLU A 69 4.78 -3.78 4.57
N SER A 70 4.47 -2.50 4.82
CA SER A 70 3.61 -2.10 5.94
C SER A 70 2.19 -2.61 5.76
N VAL A 71 1.67 -2.52 4.52
CA VAL A 71 0.35 -3.06 4.17
C VAL A 71 0.32 -4.58 4.35
N TYR A 72 1.35 -5.28 3.85
CA TYR A 72 1.46 -6.74 3.93
C TYR A 72 1.49 -7.24 5.37
N VAL A 73 2.35 -6.64 6.20
CA VAL A 73 2.47 -6.98 7.63
C VAL A 73 1.17 -6.73 8.37
N ARG A 74 0.50 -5.60 8.10
CA ARG A 74 -0.77 -5.28 8.77
C ARG A 74 -1.89 -6.27 8.42
N ILE A 75 -2.02 -6.65 7.15
CA ILE A 75 -2.98 -7.67 6.71
C ILE A 75 -2.66 -9.03 7.33
N GLY A 76 -1.38 -9.42 7.36
CA GLY A 76 -0.95 -10.65 8.03
C GLY A 76 -1.31 -10.68 9.52
N ASN A 77 -1.13 -9.55 10.22
CA ASN A 77 -1.52 -9.42 11.62
C ASN A 77 -3.04 -9.57 11.83
N GLU A 78 -3.86 -9.00 10.94
CA GLU A 78 -5.32 -9.23 10.96
C GLU A 78 -5.66 -10.70 10.72
N LEU A 79 -5.01 -11.36 9.75
CA LEU A 79 -5.24 -12.78 9.47
C LEU A 79 -4.90 -13.68 10.66
N ASN A 80 -3.82 -13.38 11.40
CA ASN A 80 -3.43 -14.13 12.60
C ASN A 80 -4.51 -14.11 13.69
N LEU A 81 -5.37 -13.08 13.76
CA LEU A 81 -6.51 -13.06 14.69
C LEU A 81 -7.53 -14.16 14.37
N PHE A 82 -7.60 -14.60 13.11
CA PHE A 82 -8.49 -15.64 12.61
C PHE A 82 -7.91 -17.06 12.71
N ASP A 83 -6.71 -17.24 13.27
CA ASP A 83 -6.19 -18.57 13.63
C ASP A 83 -7.06 -19.26 14.69
N ARG A 84 -7.76 -18.46 15.49
CA ARG A 84 -8.76 -18.94 16.43
C ARG A 84 -10.04 -19.34 15.67
N PRO A 85 -10.46 -20.62 15.70
CA PRO A 85 -11.61 -21.09 14.92
C PRO A 85 -12.92 -20.32 15.19
N ALA A 86 -13.12 -19.84 16.42
CA ALA A 86 -14.29 -19.04 16.79
C ALA A 86 -14.37 -17.70 16.05
N TYR A 87 -13.23 -17.01 15.84
CA TYR A 87 -13.20 -15.75 15.10
C TYR A 87 -13.44 -15.98 13.61
N ARG A 88 -12.87 -17.06 13.05
CA ARG A 88 -13.12 -17.47 11.66
C ARG A 88 -14.56 -17.85 11.41
N ALA A 89 -15.19 -18.58 12.34
CA ALA A 89 -16.60 -18.94 12.24
C ALA A 89 -17.54 -17.72 12.33
N ALA A 90 -17.17 -16.71 13.14
CA ALA A 90 -17.96 -15.50 13.29
C ALA A 90 -17.92 -14.60 12.05
N ASN A 91 -16.77 -14.51 11.36
CA ASN A 91 -16.59 -13.60 10.23
C ASN A 91 -15.89 -14.28 9.02
N PRO A 92 -16.50 -15.32 8.42
CA PRO A 92 -15.87 -16.11 7.37
C PRO A 92 -15.58 -15.29 6.09
N LEU A 93 -16.47 -14.38 5.70
CA LEU A 93 -16.27 -13.53 4.54
C LEU A 93 -15.11 -12.53 4.74
N PHE A 94 -14.99 -11.93 5.93
CA PHE A 94 -13.89 -10.99 6.20
C PHE A 94 -12.53 -11.69 6.16
N HIS A 95 -12.44 -12.90 6.72
CA HIS A 95 -11.24 -13.74 6.58
C HIS A 95 -10.90 -13.99 5.11
N THR A 96 -11.88 -14.35 4.27
CA THR A 96 -11.65 -14.58 2.84
C THR A 96 -11.21 -13.32 2.09
N ILE A 97 -11.75 -12.14 2.47
CA ILE A 97 -11.32 -10.84 1.92
C ILE A 97 -9.85 -10.58 2.27
N LEU A 98 -9.47 -10.74 3.54
CA LEU A 98 -8.09 -10.54 3.99
C LEU A 98 -7.12 -11.51 3.30
N LEU A 99 -7.52 -12.78 3.17
CA LEU A 99 -6.72 -13.80 2.50
C LEU A 99 -6.53 -13.46 1.02
N CYS A 100 -7.58 -12.96 0.36
CA CYS A 100 -7.51 -12.50 -1.03
C CYS A 100 -6.50 -11.34 -1.17
N CYS A 101 -6.56 -10.34 -0.29
CA CYS A 101 -5.57 -9.24 -0.29
C CYS A 101 -4.14 -9.77 -0.11
N TYR A 102 -3.93 -10.66 0.87
CA TYR A 102 -2.62 -11.24 1.15
C TYR A 102 -2.05 -12.00 -0.07
N GLN A 103 -2.86 -12.82 -0.71
CA GLN A 103 -2.47 -13.58 -1.90
C GLN A 103 -2.18 -12.67 -3.11
N MET A 104 -2.95 -11.60 -3.31
CA MET A 104 -2.67 -10.62 -4.37
C MET A 104 -1.31 -9.95 -4.17
N MET A 105 -1.03 -9.49 -2.94
CA MET A 105 0.26 -8.90 -2.63
C MET A 105 1.42 -9.89 -2.80
N GLN A 106 1.22 -11.13 -2.38
CA GLN A 106 2.23 -12.18 -2.58
C GLN A 106 2.49 -12.41 -4.08
N GLY A 107 1.44 -12.50 -4.90
CA GLY A 107 1.58 -12.63 -6.35
C GLY A 107 2.33 -11.44 -6.98
N TRP A 108 2.05 -10.21 -6.56
CA TRP A 108 2.79 -9.04 -7.01
C TRP A 108 4.25 -9.06 -6.55
N ALA A 109 4.53 -9.52 -5.34
CA ALA A 109 5.90 -9.70 -4.86
C ALA A 109 6.66 -10.73 -5.71
N ASP A 110 6.03 -11.87 -6.02
CA ASP A 110 6.60 -12.93 -6.86
C ASP A 110 6.84 -12.46 -8.31
N GLU A 111 6.03 -11.53 -8.81
CA GLU A 111 6.20 -10.83 -10.09
C GLU A 111 7.22 -9.67 -10.04
N GLY A 112 7.90 -9.50 -8.91
CA GLY A 112 8.94 -8.49 -8.72
C GLY A 112 8.44 -7.06 -8.65
N TRP A 113 7.15 -6.82 -8.32
CA TRP A 113 6.62 -5.45 -8.20
C TRP A 113 7.34 -4.63 -7.14
N PHE A 114 7.81 -5.30 -6.08
CA PHE A 114 8.38 -4.66 -4.90
C PHE A 114 9.89 -4.85 -4.78
N GLU A 115 10.55 -5.31 -5.84
CA GLU A 115 12.00 -5.52 -5.84
C GLU A 115 12.75 -4.20 -5.64
N ASN A 116 13.73 -4.23 -4.75
CA ASN A 116 14.61 -3.11 -4.44
C ASN A 116 13.92 -1.86 -3.86
N LEU A 117 12.65 -1.96 -3.44
CA LEU A 117 12.02 -0.91 -2.66
C LEU A 117 12.67 -0.86 -1.28
N PRO A 118 13.12 0.31 -0.82
CA PRO A 118 13.58 0.46 0.55
C PRO A 118 12.42 0.43 1.52
N THR A 119 12.68 -0.11 2.72
CA THR A 119 11.74 -0.01 3.84
C THR A 119 11.52 1.45 4.25
N ILE A 120 10.36 1.75 4.82
CA ILE A 120 10.08 3.09 5.35
C ILE A 120 11.13 3.57 6.36
N GLU A 121 11.66 2.69 7.22
CA GLU A 121 12.72 3.02 8.17
C GLU A 121 14.05 3.36 7.48
N GLN A 122 14.35 2.72 6.35
CA GLN A 122 15.53 3.03 5.56
C GLN A 122 15.39 4.41 4.91
N SER A 123 14.26 4.68 4.25
CA SER A 123 13.98 6.00 3.64
C SER A 123 14.03 7.13 4.67
N LEU A 124 13.52 6.90 5.88
CA LEU A 124 13.57 7.89 6.96
C LEU A 124 14.98 8.16 7.48
N ARG A 125 15.83 7.12 7.59
CA ARG A 125 17.25 7.31 7.94
C ARG A 125 17.96 8.14 6.89
N ASP A 126 17.76 7.86 5.61
CA ASP A 126 18.40 8.58 4.52
C ASP A 126 18.01 10.07 4.50
N VAL A 127 16.76 10.40 4.82
CA VAL A 127 16.29 11.79 4.97
C VAL A 127 16.96 12.49 6.16
N VAL A 128 17.04 11.84 7.32
CA VAL A 128 17.71 12.42 8.51
C VAL A 128 19.19 12.71 8.23
N HIS A 129 19.88 11.81 7.53
CA HIS A 129 21.26 12.01 7.12
C HIS A 129 21.41 13.23 6.18
N MET A 130 20.48 13.41 5.24
CA MET A 130 20.45 14.58 4.35
C MET A 130 20.20 15.90 5.10
N ASP A 131 19.26 15.93 6.04
CA ASP A 131 18.93 17.12 6.83
C ASP A 131 20.09 17.53 7.74
N ALA A 132 20.76 16.57 8.39
CA ALA A 132 21.95 16.83 9.20
C ALA A 132 23.07 17.52 8.38
N ARG A 133 23.25 17.11 7.11
CA ARG A 133 24.22 17.72 6.19
C ARG A 133 23.80 19.14 5.79
N ARG A 134 22.52 19.37 5.58
CA ARG A 134 21.97 20.69 5.23
C ARG A 134 22.22 21.69 6.38
N LEU A 135 22.09 21.23 7.62
CA LEU A 135 22.35 22.01 8.83
C LEU A 135 23.84 22.25 9.10
N SER A 136 24.74 21.34 8.69
CA SER A 136 26.19 21.47 8.93
C SER A 136 26.90 22.50 8.02
N GLY A 137 26.17 23.15 7.10
CA GLY A 137 26.72 24.16 6.20
C GLY A 137 27.46 23.53 5.01
N THR A 138 26.98 23.81 3.81
CA THR A 138 27.53 23.36 2.53
C THR A 138 28.89 24.01 2.20
N PHE A 139 29.95 23.65 2.91
CA PHE A 139 31.32 24.03 2.54
C PHE A 139 32.21 22.79 2.54
N GLY A 140 32.18 22.04 1.43
CA GLY A 140 33.06 20.89 1.19
C GLY A 140 32.68 20.10 -0.07
N LEU A 141 33.68 19.50 -0.74
CA LEU A 141 33.47 18.52 -1.81
C LEU A 141 32.73 17.29 -1.25
N SER A 142 31.81 16.70 -2.04
CA SER A 142 31.10 15.48 -1.65
C SER A 142 32.07 14.36 -1.29
N THR A 143 31.87 13.77 -0.11
CA THR A 143 32.65 12.61 0.33
C THR A 143 32.20 11.37 -0.45
N PRO A 144 33.02 10.30 -0.52
CA PRO A 144 32.60 9.02 -1.11
C PRO A 144 31.31 8.47 -0.50
N MET A 145 31.12 8.64 0.81
CA MET A 145 29.92 8.25 1.53
C MET A 145 28.69 9.07 1.11
N ASP A 146 28.85 10.36 0.82
CA ASP A 146 27.76 11.18 0.26
C ASP A 146 27.35 10.69 -1.12
N LEU A 147 28.30 10.30 -1.97
CA LEU A 147 28.02 9.78 -3.31
C LEU A 147 27.25 8.45 -3.26
N GLU A 148 27.56 7.59 -2.30
CA GLU A 148 26.81 6.35 -2.06
C GLU A 148 25.37 6.64 -1.59
N LEU A 149 25.20 7.59 -0.67
CA LEU A 149 23.87 8.04 -0.22
C LEU A 149 23.05 8.62 -1.38
N TYR A 150 23.66 9.46 -2.22
CA TYR A 150 22.97 10.03 -3.39
C TYR A 150 22.54 8.96 -4.39
N ARG A 151 23.39 7.96 -4.67
CA ARG A 151 23.01 6.83 -5.52
C ARG A 151 21.88 6.00 -4.90
N SER A 152 21.90 5.79 -3.58
CA SER A 152 20.83 5.09 -2.86
C SER A 152 19.49 5.81 -3.00
N LEU A 153 19.48 7.14 -2.79
CA LEU A 153 18.28 7.96 -2.92
C LEU A 153 17.77 8.02 -4.37
N GLU A 154 18.67 8.18 -5.35
CA GLU A 154 18.30 8.17 -6.77
C GLU A 154 17.68 6.82 -7.17
N HIS A 155 18.26 5.71 -6.70
CA HIS A 155 17.72 4.37 -6.92
C HIS A 155 16.35 4.19 -6.25
N THR A 156 16.17 4.68 -5.03
CA THR A 156 14.89 4.69 -4.31
C THR A 156 13.82 5.47 -5.07
N MET A 157 14.12 6.70 -5.48
CA MET A 157 13.17 7.52 -6.23
C MET A 157 12.79 6.88 -7.56
N TYR A 158 13.75 6.25 -8.23
CA TYR A 158 13.52 5.54 -9.49
C TYR A 158 12.61 4.32 -9.29
N THR A 159 12.91 3.47 -8.30
CA THR A 159 12.13 2.27 -7.99
C THR A 159 10.71 2.62 -7.54
N ASP A 160 10.55 3.62 -6.68
CA ASP A 160 9.24 4.18 -6.28
C ASP A 160 8.45 4.69 -7.48
N HIS A 161 9.10 5.42 -8.40
CA HIS A 161 8.46 5.93 -9.60
C HIS A 161 7.99 4.79 -10.52
N CYS A 162 8.82 3.77 -10.72
CA CYS A 162 8.45 2.58 -11.49
C CYS A 162 7.26 1.85 -10.87
N LEU A 163 7.23 1.69 -9.55
CA LEU A 163 6.09 1.10 -8.84
C LEU A 163 4.81 1.92 -9.09
N ARG A 164 4.87 3.24 -8.91
CA ARG A 164 3.71 4.13 -9.13
C ARG A 164 3.17 4.02 -10.56
N MET A 165 4.05 4.07 -11.57
CA MET A 165 3.63 3.92 -12.97
C MET A 165 2.95 2.57 -13.24
N ARG A 166 3.46 1.49 -12.63
CA ARG A 166 2.85 0.15 -12.74
C ARG A 166 1.48 0.10 -12.07
N ILE A 167 1.36 0.69 -10.87
CA ILE A 167 0.08 0.78 -10.14
C ILE A 167 -0.93 1.61 -10.93
N ASP A 168 -0.55 2.79 -11.41
CA ASP A 168 -1.46 3.68 -12.16
C ASP A 168 -2.01 2.97 -13.40
N THR A 169 -1.16 2.27 -14.15
CA THR A 169 -1.57 1.44 -15.29
C THR A 169 -2.58 0.37 -14.88
N GLN A 170 -2.32 -0.35 -13.79
CA GLN A 170 -3.20 -1.42 -13.31
C GLN A 170 -4.53 -0.86 -12.78
N VAL A 171 -4.51 0.31 -12.13
CA VAL A 171 -5.70 1.03 -11.66
C VAL A 171 -6.61 1.37 -12.84
N GLU A 172 -6.07 1.95 -13.91
CA GLU A 172 -6.84 2.28 -15.12
C GLU A 172 -7.50 1.04 -15.74
N ILE A 173 -6.75 -0.06 -15.84
CA ILE A 173 -7.27 -1.34 -16.36
C ILE A 173 -8.41 -1.86 -15.48
N LEU A 174 -8.22 -1.86 -14.15
CA LEU A 174 -9.21 -2.37 -13.20
C LEU A 174 -10.47 -1.51 -13.16
N GLU A 175 -10.34 -0.18 -13.21
CA GLU A 175 -11.50 0.72 -13.30
C GLU A 175 -12.35 0.41 -14.54
N GLY A 176 -11.69 0.16 -15.69
CA GLY A 176 -12.38 -0.27 -16.90
C GLY A 176 -13.08 -1.64 -16.76
N ILE A 177 -12.47 -2.60 -16.07
CA ILE A 177 -13.07 -3.92 -15.80
C ILE A 177 -14.29 -3.77 -14.88
N ILE A 178 -14.14 -3.04 -13.77
CA ILE A 178 -15.20 -2.80 -12.79
C ILE A 178 -16.39 -2.10 -13.44
N ALA A 179 -16.16 -1.08 -14.25
CA ALA A 179 -17.22 -0.38 -14.96
C ALA A 179 -18.04 -1.34 -15.86
N ARG A 180 -17.37 -2.23 -16.60
CA ARG A 180 -18.04 -3.23 -17.44
C ARG A 180 -18.85 -4.24 -16.61
N LEU A 181 -18.31 -4.70 -15.49
CA LEU A 181 -19.00 -5.63 -14.59
C LEU A 181 -20.26 -5.00 -13.99
N LYS A 182 -20.20 -3.73 -13.56
CA LYS A 182 -21.35 -2.98 -13.04
C LYS A 182 -22.46 -2.83 -14.07
N VAL A 183 -22.10 -2.51 -15.32
CA VAL A 183 -23.08 -2.44 -16.43
C VAL A 183 -23.71 -3.80 -16.69
N GLY A 184 -22.91 -4.88 -16.60
CA GLY A 184 -23.41 -6.25 -16.69
C GLY A 184 -24.47 -6.55 -15.65
N GLU A 185 -24.20 -6.30 -14.37
CA GLU A 185 -25.15 -6.54 -13.28
C GLU A 185 -26.44 -5.72 -13.44
N SER A 186 -26.35 -4.45 -13.85
CA SER A 186 -27.53 -3.60 -14.05
C SER A 186 -28.46 -4.01 -15.21
N ASN A 187 -28.00 -4.88 -16.12
CA ASN A 187 -28.80 -5.38 -17.23
C ASN A 187 -29.54 -6.70 -16.89
N TYR A 188 -29.26 -7.30 -15.73
CA TYR A 188 -29.88 -8.54 -15.26
C TYR A 188 -30.86 -8.33 -14.08
N ASP A 189 -31.04 -7.09 -13.64
CA ASP A 189 -32.11 -6.62 -12.74
C ASP A 189 -33.29 -6.03 -13.55
#